data_AF-A0A0B6S0N1-F1
#
_entry.id   AF-A0A0B6S0N1-F1
#
_cell.length_a   1.000
_cell.length_b   1.000
_cell.length_c   1.000
_cell.angle_alpha   90.00
_cell.angle_beta   90.00
_cell.angle_gamma   90.00
#
_symmetry.space_group_name_H-M   'P 1'
#
loop_
_entity.id
_entity.type
_entity.pdbx_description
1 polymer ?
#
loop_
_entity_poly.entity_id
_entity_poly.type
_entity_poly.pdbx_seq_one_letter_code
_entity_poly.pdbx_strand_id
1 'polypeptide(L)'
;MNTFRTRSVTLCAALLAACAPLALSACAGDPLLPDDPLASDHPLWMVPVNHTDRGAINPAVGRYGMGVAYPHEDGSAAACCYPSPKDWSKPVTIHWTWGTELDPITKAVIQPREPHSAIVHFPPGGPAKNDRYLCFILRDRDTAELAFSRAASRCVAK
;
A
#
# COMPACT_ATOMS: atom_id res chain seq x y z
N MET A 1 -55.99 -24.87 -66.92
CA MET A 1 -55.60 -26.13 -67.60
C MET A 1 -54.35 -26.69 -66.93
N ASN A 2 -54.42 -27.97 -66.55
CA ASN A 2 -53.36 -28.94 -66.22
C ASN A 2 -52.48 -28.82 -64.95
N THR A 3 -53.02 -29.38 -63.85
CA THR A 3 -52.60 -30.54 -63.02
C THR A 3 -51.14 -31.09 -62.85
N PHE A 4 -50.87 -31.56 -61.61
CA PHE A 4 -49.93 -32.63 -61.09
C PHE A 4 -48.41 -32.32 -61.09
N ARG A 5 -47.49 -32.82 -60.22
CA ARG A 5 -47.34 -33.93 -59.23
C ARG A 5 -46.02 -33.62 -58.43
N THR A 6 -45.91 -33.65 -57.09
CA THR A 6 -45.60 -34.78 -56.15
C THR A 6 -44.10 -35.05 -55.81
N ARG A 7 -43.79 -35.10 -54.47
CA ARG A 7 -42.71 -35.83 -53.71
C ARG A 7 -41.23 -35.48 -53.99
N SER A 8 -40.23 -35.62 -53.11
CA SER A 8 -40.03 -35.89 -51.67
C SER A 8 -38.50 -35.89 -51.41
N VAL A 9 -38.08 -35.52 -50.19
CA VAL A 9 -36.84 -35.95 -49.46
C VAL A 9 -35.48 -35.46 -49.99
N THR A 10 -34.67 -34.81 -49.13
CA THR A 10 -33.38 -35.33 -48.61
C THR A 10 -32.92 -34.53 -47.38
N LEU A 11 -32.41 -35.27 -46.40
CA LEU A 11 -31.93 -34.92 -45.06
C LEU A 11 -30.50 -34.33 -45.03
N CYS A 12 -30.07 -33.92 -43.82
CA CYS A 12 -28.70 -33.70 -43.30
C CYS A 12 -28.09 -32.31 -43.54
N ALA A 13 -27.40 -31.66 -42.59
CA ALA A 13 -26.70 -32.16 -41.41
C ALA A 13 -26.66 -31.11 -40.27
N ALA A 14 -26.56 -31.61 -39.05
CA ALA A 14 -26.45 -30.88 -37.79
C ALA A 14 -25.16 -30.06 -37.67
N LEU A 15 -25.27 -28.85 -37.12
CA LEU A 15 -24.14 -28.07 -36.60
C LEU A 15 -24.12 -28.21 -35.07
N LEU A 16 -23.24 -29.07 -34.58
CA LEU A 16 -22.87 -29.16 -33.17
C LEU A 16 -22.09 -27.89 -32.79
N ALA A 17 -22.73 -26.99 -32.03
CA ALA A 17 -22.06 -25.88 -31.38
C ALA A 17 -21.20 -26.42 -30.23
N ALA A 18 -19.89 -26.53 -30.47
CA ALA A 18 -18.91 -26.87 -29.45
C ALA A 18 -18.80 -25.72 -28.44
N CYS A 19 -19.37 -25.89 -27.24
CA CYS A 19 -19.12 -25.02 -26.10
C CYS A 19 -17.70 -25.30 -25.59
N ALA A 20 -16.75 -24.44 -25.91
CA ALA A 20 -15.45 -24.42 -25.24
C ALA A 20 -15.64 -23.90 -23.79
N PRO A 21 -15.24 -24.64 -22.75
CA PRO A 21 -15.20 -24.07 -21.41
C PRO A 21 -14.03 -23.09 -21.34
N LEU A 22 -14.34 -21.81 -21.09
CA LEU A 22 -13.37 -20.81 -20.69
C LEU A 22 -12.79 -21.25 -19.33
N ALA A 23 -11.62 -21.89 -19.36
CA ALA A 23 -10.83 -22.11 -18.16
C ALA A 23 -10.34 -20.74 -17.67
N LEU A 24 -11.03 -20.16 -16.69
CA LEU A 24 -10.50 -19.06 -15.89
C LEU A 24 -9.29 -19.61 -15.12
N SER A 25 -8.08 -19.37 -15.62
CA SER A 25 -6.89 -19.45 -14.80
C SER A 25 -6.99 -18.32 -13.78
N ALA A 26 -7.54 -18.61 -12.60
CA ALA A 26 -7.29 -17.77 -11.44
C ALA A 26 -5.78 -17.83 -11.20
N CYS A 27 -5.07 -16.76 -11.57
CA CYS A 27 -3.70 -16.55 -11.13
C CYS A 27 -3.72 -16.73 -9.61
N ALA A 28 -2.96 -17.72 -9.14
CA ALA A 28 -2.78 -17.95 -7.72
C ALA A 28 -2.47 -16.60 -7.07
N GLY A 29 -3.41 -16.13 -6.24
CA GLY A 29 -3.20 -14.93 -5.45
C GLY A 29 -1.89 -15.10 -4.69
N ASP A 30 -1.11 -14.03 -4.65
CA ASP A 30 0.10 -13.98 -3.83
C ASP A 30 -0.19 -14.64 -2.48
N PRO A 31 0.70 -15.51 -1.97
CA PRO A 31 0.54 -16.06 -0.64
C PRO A 31 0.39 -14.88 0.29
N LEU A 32 -0.76 -14.80 0.97
CA LEU A 32 -1.06 -13.83 2.01
C LEU A 32 0.15 -13.84 2.96
N LEU A 33 1.05 -12.87 2.77
CA LEU A 33 2.12 -12.55 3.72
C LEU A 33 1.45 -12.52 5.09
N PRO A 34 2.06 -13.12 6.13
CA PRO A 34 1.40 -13.38 7.39
C PRO A 34 0.61 -12.13 7.84
N ASP A 35 -0.69 -12.33 8.09
CA ASP A 35 -1.57 -11.26 8.58
C ASP A 35 -1.03 -10.69 9.91
N ASP A 36 -0.25 -11.49 10.63
CA ASP A 36 0.52 -11.06 11.79
C ASP A 36 1.91 -10.54 11.39
N PRO A 37 2.16 -9.21 11.39
CA PRO A 37 3.48 -8.65 11.12
C PRO A 37 4.53 -9.08 12.15
N LEU A 38 4.12 -9.53 13.34
CA LEU A 38 5.03 -10.01 14.39
C LEU A 38 5.59 -11.40 14.10
N ALA A 39 5.01 -12.16 13.17
CA ALA A 39 5.49 -13.48 12.78
C ALA A 39 6.78 -13.43 11.93
N SER A 40 7.25 -12.24 11.54
CA SER A 40 8.53 -12.09 10.83
C SER A 40 9.73 -12.26 11.77
N ASP A 41 10.90 -12.61 11.22
CA ASP A 41 12.12 -12.84 12.03
C ASP A 41 12.58 -11.61 12.82
N HIS A 42 12.26 -10.41 12.32
CA HIS A 42 12.73 -9.15 12.88
C HIS A 42 11.71 -8.02 12.59
N PRO A 43 10.51 -8.04 13.20
CA PRO A 43 9.52 -6.98 12.98
C PRO A 43 10.06 -5.65 13.50
N LEU A 44 9.76 -4.58 12.78
CA LEU A 44 10.15 -3.23 13.15
C LEU A 44 8.92 -2.43 13.60
N TRP A 45 9.03 -1.76 14.74
CA TRP A 45 8.07 -0.76 15.16
C TRP A 45 8.15 0.45 14.24
N MET A 46 7.01 0.92 13.74
CA MET A 46 7.01 2.03 12.80
C MET A 46 6.83 3.34 13.55
N VAL A 47 7.66 4.33 13.24
CA VAL A 47 7.70 5.63 13.94
C VAL A 47 7.48 6.75 12.93
N PRO A 48 6.35 7.47 12.97
CA PRO A 48 6.18 8.66 12.14
C PRO A 48 7.05 9.79 12.70
N VAL A 49 7.75 10.49 11.80
CA VAL A 49 8.47 11.72 12.07
C VAL A 49 8.00 12.74 11.06
N ASN A 50 7.70 13.95 11.52
CA ASN A 50 7.18 14.99 10.67
C ASN A 50 7.85 16.32 10.97
N HIS A 51 8.71 16.77 10.05
CA HIS A 51 9.41 18.04 10.18
C HIS A 51 8.63 19.22 9.60
N THR A 52 7.38 19.00 9.19
CA THR A 52 6.54 20.02 8.56
C THR A 52 5.55 20.64 9.55
N ASP A 53 5.00 21.80 9.16
CA ASP A 53 3.95 22.49 9.91
C ASP A 53 2.57 21.84 9.76
N ARG A 54 2.42 20.83 8.89
CA ARG A 54 1.13 20.21 8.56
C ARG A 54 1.06 18.81 9.12
N GLY A 55 -0.06 18.46 9.75
CA GLY A 55 -0.28 17.10 10.25
C GLY A 55 -0.53 16.14 9.08
N ALA A 56 0.09 14.96 9.13
CA ALA A 56 -0.25 13.85 8.23
C ALA A 56 -1.14 12.83 8.94
N ILE A 57 -2.09 12.29 8.20
CA ILE A 57 -2.96 11.20 8.63
C ILE A 57 -2.71 9.97 7.75
N ASN A 58 -2.93 8.79 8.32
CA ASN A 58 -2.74 7.51 7.65
C ASN A 58 -1.36 7.36 6.97
N PRO A 59 -0.22 7.71 7.61
CA PRO A 59 1.07 7.32 7.07
C PRO A 59 1.20 5.80 7.11
N ALA A 60 1.82 5.21 6.10
CA ALA A 60 1.97 3.78 5.99
C ALA A 60 3.11 3.36 5.08
N VAL A 61 3.70 2.20 5.40
CA VAL A 61 4.70 1.53 4.58
C VAL A 61 4.07 0.27 3.97
N GLY A 62 3.90 0.27 2.66
CA GLY A 62 3.09 -0.72 1.95
C GLY A 62 1.64 -0.67 2.46
N ARG A 63 1.20 -1.77 3.08
CA ARG A 63 -0.15 -1.89 3.68
C ARG A 63 -0.19 -1.66 5.19
N TYR A 64 0.96 -1.38 5.82
CA TYR A 64 1.09 -1.31 7.28
C TYR A 64 1.01 0.15 7.74
N GLY A 65 -0.05 0.49 8.47
CA GLY A 65 -0.36 1.86 8.89
C GLY A 65 0.24 2.28 10.23
N MET A 66 0.41 3.60 10.39
CA MET A 66 1.15 4.21 11.51
C MET A 66 0.32 5.26 12.29
N GLY A 67 -0.97 5.42 11.96
CA GLY A 67 -1.87 6.34 12.65
C GLY A 67 -1.80 7.77 12.12
N VAL A 68 -1.24 8.69 12.92
CA VAL A 68 -1.10 10.11 12.58
C VAL A 68 0.33 10.56 12.83
N ALA A 69 0.78 11.56 12.08
CA ALA A 69 2.01 12.29 12.32
C ALA A 69 1.66 13.76 12.58
N TYR A 70 1.73 14.20 13.83
CA TYR A 70 1.47 15.60 14.19
C TYR A 70 2.52 16.54 13.58
N PRO A 71 2.22 17.85 13.40
CA PRO A 71 3.25 18.82 13.06
C PRO A 71 4.41 18.75 14.04
N HIS A 72 5.64 18.78 13.53
CA HIS A 72 6.87 18.71 14.33
C HIS A 72 6.96 17.49 15.26
N GLU A 73 6.39 16.34 14.87
CA GLU A 73 6.47 15.11 15.64
C GLU A 73 7.90 14.54 15.69
N ASP A 74 8.37 14.27 16.89
CA ASP A 74 9.75 13.89 17.23
C ASP A 74 9.99 12.37 17.24
N GLY A 75 9.01 11.58 16.79
CA GLY A 75 9.13 10.12 16.75
C GLY A 75 9.17 9.47 18.14
N SER A 76 8.56 10.10 19.15
CA SER A 76 8.44 9.50 20.49
C SER A 76 7.42 8.35 20.55
N ALA A 77 6.44 8.32 19.63
CA ALA A 77 5.43 7.28 19.52
C ALA A 77 5.75 6.24 18.43
N ALA A 78 5.32 4.99 18.63
CA ALA A 78 5.48 3.92 17.65
C ALA A 78 4.21 3.10 17.47
N ALA A 79 3.89 2.78 16.22
CA ALA A 79 2.82 1.86 15.84
C ALA A 79 3.39 0.47 15.54
N CYS A 80 2.62 -0.57 15.86
CA CYS A 80 2.96 -1.92 15.43
C CYS A 80 2.39 -2.21 14.04
N CYS A 81 3.08 -2.89 13.14
CA CYS A 81 4.53 -3.09 12.99
C CYS A 81 4.76 -3.31 11.48
N TYR A 82 5.97 -3.07 10.98
CA TYR A 82 6.37 -3.47 9.63
C TYR A 82 7.05 -4.84 9.67
N PRO A 83 6.55 -5.86 8.95
CA PRO A 83 7.24 -7.13 8.87
C PRO A 83 8.50 -6.98 8.03
N SER A 84 9.59 -7.61 8.46
CA SER A 84 10.80 -7.69 7.64
C SER A 84 10.50 -8.33 6.28
N PRO A 85 10.72 -7.64 5.14
CA PRO A 85 10.62 -8.25 3.83
C PRO A 85 11.76 -9.26 3.66
N LYS A 86 11.57 -10.21 2.73
CA LYS A 86 12.61 -11.19 2.38
C LYS A 86 13.83 -10.55 1.72
N ASP A 87 13.65 -9.40 1.07
CA ASP A 87 14.68 -8.68 0.33
C ASP A 87 14.55 -7.17 0.55
N TRP A 88 15.43 -6.61 1.37
CA TRP A 88 15.48 -5.18 1.68
C TRP A 88 15.95 -4.30 0.52
N SER A 89 16.48 -4.89 -0.57
CA SER A 89 16.87 -4.13 -1.76
C SER A 89 15.67 -3.71 -2.61
N LYS A 90 14.51 -4.33 -2.41
CA LYS A 90 13.29 -3.97 -3.12
C LYS A 90 12.70 -2.68 -2.58
N PRO A 91 12.30 -1.74 -3.45
CA PRO A 91 11.59 -0.56 -3.01
C PRO A 91 10.22 -0.93 -2.47
N VAL A 92 9.65 0.00 -1.68
CA VAL A 92 8.31 -0.11 -1.11
C VAL A 92 7.52 1.15 -1.43
N THR A 93 6.22 0.99 -1.65
CA THR A 93 5.31 2.13 -1.73
C THR A 93 5.01 2.63 -0.33
N ILE A 94 5.26 3.91 -0.08
CA ILE A 94 4.79 4.61 1.10
C ILE A 94 3.62 5.52 0.71
N HIS A 95 2.74 5.78 1.66
CA HIS A 95 1.68 6.76 1.48
C HIS A 95 1.43 7.53 2.77
N TRP A 96 0.91 8.75 2.60
CA TRP A 96 0.42 9.58 3.67
C TRP A 96 -0.66 10.50 3.11
N THR A 97 -1.38 11.18 3.98
CA THR A 97 -2.35 12.17 3.56
C THR A 97 -2.19 13.40 4.43
N TRP A 98 -1.94 14.56 3.84
CA TRP A 98 -1.94 15.78 4.61
C TRP A 98 -3.37 16.11 5.08
N GLY A 99 -3.50 16.45 6.36
CA GLY A 99 -4.78 16.76 7.00
C GLY A 99 -5.42 18.04 6.46
N THR A 100 -6.72 18.19 6.67
CA THR A 100 -7.42 19.43 6.37
C THR A 100 -6.99 20.51 7.37
N GLU A 101 -6.60 21.68 6.88
CA GLU A 101 -6.36 22.86 7.71
C GLU A 101 -7.57 23.79 7.61
N LEU A 102 -8.08 24.23 8.76
CA LEU A 102 -9.25 25.11 8.87
C LEU A 102 -8.83 26.46 9.44
N ASP A 103 -9.43 27.52 8.93
CA ASP A 103 -9.33 28.83 9.55
C ASP A 103 -9.91 28.78 10.97
N PRO A 104 -9.15 29.22 12.00
CA PRO A 104 -9.56 29.02 13.37
C PRO A 104 -10.84 29.81 13.73
N ILE A 105 -11.15 30.87 13.01
CA ILE A 105 -12.29 31.77 13.28
C ILE A 105 -13.50 31.36 12.46
N THR A 106 -13.37 31.35 11.14
CA THR A 106 -14.44 31.14 10.17
C THR A 106 -14.71 29.66 9.90
N LYS A 107 -13.80 28.76 10.29
CA LYS A 107 -13.83 27.33 9.98
C LYS A 107 -13.81 27.01 8.48
N ALA A 108 -13.52 27.99 7.63
CA ALA A 108 -13.30 27.77 6.21
C ALA A 108 -12.07 26.88 5.99
N VAL A 109 -12.11 26.03 4.97
CA VAL A 109 -10.97 25.19 4.61
C VAL A 109 -9.87 26.08 4.02
N ILE A 110 -8.71 26.13 4.68
CA ILE A 110 -7.49 26.80 4.19
C ILE A 110 -6.71 25.84 3.31
N GLN A 111 -6.51 24.61 3.78
CA GLN A 111 -5.86 23.56 3.00
C GLN A 111 -6.74 22.30 2.96
N PRO A 112 -7.13 21.83 1.76
CA PRO A 112 -7.90 20.60 1.64
C PRO A 112 -7.01 19.39 1.90
N ARG A 113 -7.63 18.29 2.31
CA ARG A 113 -6.96 16.99 2.44
C ARG A 113 -6.27 16.61 1.13
N GLU A 114 -5.01 16.15 1.23
CA GLU A 114 -4.17 15.90 0.07
C GLU A 114 -3.47 14.54 0.22
N PRO A 115 -3.84 13.52 -0.58
CA PRO A 115 -3.20 12.22 -0.53
C PRO A 115 -1.87 12.25 -1.30
N HIS A 116 -0.85 11.61 -0.73
CA HIS A 116 0.46 11.44 -1.33
C HIS A 116 0.88 9.98 -1.30
N SER A 117 1.67 9.59 -2.30
CA SER A 117 2.35 8.31 -2.33
C SER A 117 3.68 8.45 -3.05
N ALA A 118 4.64 7.61 -2.65
CA ALA A 118 5.95 7.55 -3.27
C ALA A 118 6.47 6.12 -3.25
N ILE A 119 7.30 5.77 -4.23
CA ILE A 119 8.09 4.55 -4.20
C ILE A 119 9.47 4.92 -3.66
N VAL A 120 9.83 4.36 -2.50
CA VAL A 120 11.10 4.65 -1.82
C VAL A 120 11.90 3.38 -1.60
N HIS A 121 13.21 3.53 -1.47
CA HIS A 121 14.09 2.42 -1.13
C HIS A 121 14.35 2.41 0.38
N PHE A 122 14.49 1.23 0.96
CA PHE A 122 15.03 1.11 2.30
C PHE A 122 16.52 1.51 2.31
N PRO A 123 17.05 1.93 3.48
CA PRO A 123 18.49 2.07 3.64
C PRO A 123 19.24 0.79 3.20
N PRO A 124 20.36 0.93 2.46
CA PRO A 124 21.11 -0.21 1.97
C PRO A 124 21.52 -1.20 3.08
N GLY A 125 21.40 -2.49 2.80
CA GLY A 125 21.78 -3.56 3.73
C GLY A 125 20.71 -3.95 4.76
N GLY A 126 19.57 -3.25 4.81
CA GLY A 126 18.50 -3.53 5.77
C GLY A 126 18.84 -3.08 7.20
N PRO A 127 17.99 -3.42 8.18
CA PRO A 127 18.19 -3.04 9.57
C PRO A 127 19.41 -3.75 10.17
N ALA A 128 20.17 -3.04 11.00
CA ALA A 128 21.18 -3.68 11.83
C ALA A 128 20.52 -4.62 12.85
N LYS A 129 21.29 -5.59 13.37
CA LYS A 129 20.80 -6.59 14.35
C LYS A 129 20.05 -6.00 15.55
N ASN A 130 20.39 -4.79 15.96
CA ASN A 130 19.78 -4.10 17.10
C ASN A 130 18.87 -2.93 16.73
N ASP A 131 18.64 -2.69 15.43
CA ASP A 131 17.56 -1.80 15.03
C ASP A 131 16.22 -2.46 15.35
N ARG A 132 15.30 -1.68 15.89
CA ARG A 132 13.96 -2.13 16.30
C ARG A 132 12.86 -1.26 15.70
N TYR A 133 13.24 -0.18 15.01
CA TYR A 133 12.33 0.84 14.52
C TYR A 133 12.57 1.12 13.04
N LEU A 134 11.48 1.27 12.31
CA LEU A 134 11.42 1.82 10.96
C LEU A 134 10.86 3.24 11.07
N CYS A 135 11.69 4.24 10.86
CA CYS A 135 11.31 5.63 10.86
C CYS A 135 10.69 5.97 9.49
N PHE A 136 9.47 6.49 9.50
CA PHE A 136 8.84 7.13 8.34
C PHE A 136 9.01 8.62 8.51
N ILE A 137 9.79 9.26 7.65
CA ILE A 137 10.21 10.65 7.85
C ILE A 137 9.62 11.53 6.75
N LEU A 138 8.70 12.41 7.12
CA LEU A 138 8.20 13.48 6.27
C LEU A 138 9.17 14.66 6.38
N ARG A 139 9.95 14.89 5.32
CA ARG A 139 10.99 15.94 5.28
C ARG A 139 10.41 17.28 4.86
N ASP A 140 9.55 17.25 3.86
CA ASP A 140 8.83 18.41 3.34
C ASP A 140 7.44 17.98 2.86
N ARG A 141 6.77 18.85 2.09
CA ARG A 141 5.41 18.62 1.58
C ARG A 141 5.31 17.40 0.66
N ASP A 142 6.34 17.11 -0.12
CA ASP A 142 6.29 16.17 -1.24
C ASP A 142 7.26 15.00 -1.05
N THR A 143 8.20 15.09 -0.11
CA THR A 143 9.23 14.08 0.12
C THR A 143 9.09 13.36 1.46
N ALA A 144 9.24 12.04 1.38
CA ALA A 144 9.26 11.17 2.52
C ALA A 144 10.31 10.07 2.32
N GLU A 145 10.90 9.61 3.41
CA GLU A 145 11.96 8.60 3.37
C GLU A 145 11.88 7.64 4.56
N LEU A 146 12.67 6.57 4.46
CA LEU A 146 12.72 5.51 5.46
C LEU A 146 14.11 5.42 6.08
N ALA A 147 14.16 5.23 7.40
CA ALA A 147 15.40 5.00 8.12
C ALA A 147 15.24 3.90 9.17
N PHE A 148 16.33 3.22 9.51
CA PHE A 148 16.36 2.27 10.62
C PHE A 148 16.91 2.92 11.88
N SER A 149 16.35 2.57 13.03
CA SER A 149 16.81 3.06 14.32
C SER A 149 16.75 2.01 15.42
N ARG A 150 17.63 2.17 16.41
CA ARG A 150 17.70 1.36 17.64
C ARG A 150 16.73 1.84 18.72
N ALA A 151 16.23 3.07 18.60
CA ALA A 151 15.29 3.69 19.54
C ALA A 151 14.31 4.59 18.79
N ALA A 152 13.04 4.63 19.23
CA ALA A 152 12.01 5.48 18.61
C ALA A 152 12.43 6.96 18.57
N SER A 153 12.83 7.50 19.73
CA SER A 153 13.28 8.89 19.88
C SER A 153 14.52 9.28 19.06
N ARG A 154 15.23 8.30 18.47
CA ARG A 154 16.35 8.58 17.55
C ARG A 154 15.90 8.76 16.10
N CYS A 155 14.64 8.50 15.78
CA CYS A 155 14.09 8.70 14.44
C CYS A 155 14.10 10.18 14.01
N VAL A 156 13.89 11.13 14.94
CA VAL A 156 13.94 12.57 14.62
C VAL A 156 15.31 13.07 14.14
N ALA A 157 16.38 12.38 14.56
CA ALA A 157 17.75 12.74 14.19
C ALA A 157 18.26 11.96 12.97
N LYS A 158 17.39 11.15 12.35
CA LYS A 158 17.71 10.48 11.09
C LYS A 158 17.64 11.46 9.95
#